data_AF-A0A2N0TXX5-F1
#
_entry.id   AF-A0A2N0TXX5-F1
#
_cell.length_a   1.000
_cell.length_b   1.000
_cell.length_c   1.000
_cell.angle_alpha   90.00
_cell.angle_beta   90.00
_cell.angle_gamma   90.00
#
_symmetry.space_group_name_H-M   'P 1'
#
loop_
_entity.id
_entity.type
_entity.pdbx_description
1 polymer ?
#
loop_
_entity_poly.entity_id
_entity_poly.type
_entity_poly.pdbx_seq_one_letter_code
_entity_poly.pdbx_strand_id
1 'polypeptide(L)'
;MYKITLKCILVLSIFFISIKSFAQLGVSFHQSNLPFVGISYEINNKFLPELRIGADNYIEDTSLEFAVNYIFKRNEIVNIYAGVGGRIGSLEGIVVPVGLNIYPFEKKNFGFQIELAPILRESSVLRGSGGIRYRF
;
A
#
# COMPACT_ATOMS: atom_id res chain seq x y z
N MET A 1 -2.75 11.56 28.65
CA MET A 1 -3.80 11.96 27.70
C MET A 1 -3.34 12.85 26.51
N TYR A 2 -2.10 13.35 26.45
CA TYR A 2 -1.65 14.21 25.34
C TYR A 2 -1.09 13.51 24.08
N LYS A 3 -0.78 12.20 24.14
CA LYS A 3 -0.17 11.46 23.01
C LYS A 3 -1.13 11.18 21.85
N ILE A 4 -2.45 11.15 22.08
CA ILE A 4 -3.45 10.85 21.04
C ILE A 4 -3.70 12.08 20.15
N THR A 5 -3.72 13.28 20.72
CA THR A 5 -3.99 14.53 20.01
C THR A 5 -2.94 14.85 18.94
N LEU A 6 -1.65 14.63 19.23
CA LEU A 6 -0.57 14.89 18.28
C LEU A 6 -0.60 13.93 17.08
N LYS A 7 -0.97 12.66 17.30
CA LYS A 7 -1.14 11.67 16.23
C LYS A 7 -2.30 12.04 15.30
N CYS A 8 -3.43 12.46 15.87
CA CYS A 8 -4.58 12.90 15.08
C CYS A 8 -4.26 14.17 14.27
N ILE A 9 -3.54 15.13 14.87
CA ILE A 9 -3.09 16.35 14.17
C ILE A 9 -2.14 16.00 13.03
N LEU A 10 -1.18 15.09 13.24
CA LEU A 10 -0.26 14.65 12.18
C LEU A 10 -1.01 13.98 11.03
N VAL A 11 -1.97 13.10 11.32
CA VAL A 11 -2.82 12.46 10.30
C VAL A 11 -3.61 13.52 9.53
N LEU A 12 -4.26 14.47 10.23
CA LEU A 12 -5.00 15.56 9.59
C LEU A 12 -4.08 16.43 8.71
N SER A 13 -2.87 16.71 9.18
CA SER A 13 -1.89 17.54 8.46
C SER A 13 -1.45 16.88 7.15
N ILE A 14 -1.25 15.56 7.16
CA ILE A 14 -0.95 14.78 5.93
C ILE A 14 -2.13 14.83 4.96
N PHE A 15 -3.38 14.79 5.46
CA PHE A 15 -4.57 14.97 4.61
C PHE A 15 -4.61 16.35 3.95
N PHE A 16 -4.24 17.43 4.64
CA PHE A 16 -4.30 18.79 4.10
C PHE A 16 -3.13 19.18 3.17
N ILE A 17 -2.01 18.45 3.13
CA ILE A 17 -0.93 18.72 2.16
C ILE A 17 -1.26 18.13 0.77
N SER A 18 -2.22 17.22 0.69
CA SER A 18 -2.61 16.54 -0.56
C SER A 18 -3.35 17.43 -1.59
N ILE A 19 -3.82 18.63 -1.19
CA ILE A 19 -4.75 19.44 -2.00
C ILE A 19 -4.19 20.07 -3.28
N LYS A 20 -2.89 19.95 -3.57
CA LYS A 20 -2.28 20.55 -4.77
C LYS A 20 -1.48 19.59 -5.67
N SER A 21 -1.49 18.28 -5.40
CA SER A 21 -0.75 17.27 -6.18
C SER A 21 -1.56 15.97 -6.34
N PHE A 22 -2.84 16.11 -6.71
CA PHE A 22 -3.83 15.04 -6.62
C PHE A 22 -3.59 13.85 -7.56
N ALA A 23 -3.02 14.05 -8.75
CA ALA A 23 -2.92 12.99 -9.78
C ALA A 23 -2.02 11.78 -9.41
N GLN A 24 -1.25 11.89 -8.32
CA GLN A 24 -0.24 10.90 -7.96
C GLN A 24 -0.57 10.17 -6.66
N LEU A 25 -1.50 10.66 -5.84
CA LEU A 25 -1.89 9.98 -4.61
C LEU A 25 -2.85 8.83 -4.94
N GLY A 26 -2.69 7.70 -4.26
CA GLY A 26 -3.64 6.61 -4.35
C GLY A 26 -3.85 5.92 -3.02
N VAL A 27 -5.04 5.33 -2.85
CA VAL A 27 -5.40 4.49 -1.70
C VAL A 27 -5.72 3.09 -2.17
N SER A 28 -5.47 2.10 -1.33
CA SER A 28 -5.69 0.69 -1.66
C SER A 28 -6.19 -0.09 -0.44
N PHE A 29 -6.92 -1.16 -0.69
CA PHE A 29 -7.26 -2.17 0.30
C PHE A 29 -6.79 -3.52 -0.22
N HIS A 30 -5.98 -4.21 0.59
CA HIS A 30 -5.47 -5.54 0.31
C HIS A 30 -6.16 -6.53 1.23
N GLN A 31 -7.06 -7.35 0.69
CA GLN A 31 -7.69 -8.45 1.40
C GLN A 31 -6.79 -9.67 1.38
N SER A 32 -6.50 -10.22 2.56
CA SER A 32 -5.80 -11.48 2.78
C SER A 32 -6.01 -11.94 4.23
N ASN A 33 -5.26 -12.95 4.70
CA ASN A 33 -5.18 -13.31 6.12
C ASN A 33 -4.38 -12.28 6.95
N LEU A 34 -3.70 -11.34 6.29
CA LEU A 34 -3.01 -10.20 6.89
C LEU A 34 -3.44 -8.93 6.13
N PRO A 35 -4.70 -8.49 6.25
CA PRO A 35 -5.22 -7.42 5.42
C PRO A 35 -4.60 -6.07 5.79
N PHE A 36 -4.57 -5.14 4.83
CA PHE A 36 -4.04 -3.80 5.06
C PHE A 36 -4.65 -2.75 4.13
N VAL A 37 -4.67 -1.51 4.62
CA VAL A 37 -4.97 -0.31 3.83
C VAL A 37 -3.65 0.32 3.41
N GLY A 38 -3.51 0.65 2.12
CA GLY A 38 -2.34 1.32 1.56
C GLY A 38 -2.61 2.76 1.18
N ILE A 39 -1.60 3.62 1.37
CA ILE A 39 -1.52 4.98 0.85
C ILE A 39 -0.26 5.04 -0.01
N SER A 40 -0.41 5.39 -1.28
CA SER A 40 0.66 5.36 -2.27
C SER A 40 0.82 6.70 -2.98
N TYR A 41 2.01 6.92 -3.52
CA TYR A 41 2.31 8.08 -4.35
C TYR A 41 3.06 7.64 -5.62
N GLU A 42 2.50 7.92 -6.79
CA GLU A 42 3.07 7.52 -8.08
C GLU A 42 4.11 8.54 -8.57
N ILE A 43 5.37 8.11 -8.66
CA ILE A 43 6.50 8.95 -9.07
C ILE A 43 6.93 8.54 -10.48
N ASN A 44 6.88 9.50 -11.42
CA ASN A 44 7.36 9.34 -12.79
C ASN A 44 6.76 8.12 -13.53
N ASN A 45 5.54 7.71 -13.18
CA ASN A 45 4.85 6.51 -13.70
C ASN A 45 5.61 5.17 -13.52
N LYS A 46 6.72 5.18 -12.76
CA LYS A 46 7.66 4.06 -12.60
C LYS A 46 7.76 3.57 -11.18
N PHE A 47 7.66 4.45 -10.20
CA PHE A 47 7.76 4.08 -8.79
C PHE A 47 6.43 4.32 -8.09
N LEU A 48 6.09 3.41 -7.19
CA LEU A 48 4.87 3.44 -6.40
C LEU A 48 5.21 3.05 -4.95
N PRO A 49 5.91 3.95 -4.22
CA PRO A 49 5.99 3.83 -2.76
C PRO A 49 4.60 3.77 -2.15
N GLU A 50 4.45 2.91 -1.15
CA GLU A 50 3.19 2.67 -0.45
C GLU A 50 3.46 2.44 1.04
N LEU A 51 2.81 3.25 1.87
CA LEU A 51 2.67 3.02 3.30
C LEU A 51 1.42 2.18 3.54
N ARG A 52 1.55 1.11 4.31
CA ARG A 52 0.54 0.08 4.54
C ARG A 52 0.28 -0.06 6.03
N ILE A 53 -0.99 -0.02 6.41
CA ILE A 53 -1.45 -0.12 7.79
C ILE A 53 -2.28 -1.39 7.91
N GLY A 54 -1.90 -2.28 8.83
CA GLY A 54 -2.64 -3.51 9.10
C GLY A 54 -4.08 -3.21 9.46
N ALA A 55 -5.01 -3.97 8.87
CA ALA A 55 -6.45 -3.90 9.13
C ALA A 55 -6.91 -5.20 9.79
N ASP A 56 -8.12 -5.21 10.35
CA ASP A 56 -8.73 -6.39 10.99
C ASP A 56 -7.93 -6.97 12.17
N ASN A 57 -7.36 -6.08 13.00
CA ASN A 57 -6.66 -6.44 14.23
C ASN A 57 -7.04 -5.46 15.35
N TYR A 58 -6.68 -5.79 16.59
CA TYR A 58 -6.68 -4.79 17.68
C TYR A 58 -5.70 -3.65 17.36
N ILE A 59 -5.97 -2.46 17.92
CA ILE A 59 -5.18 -1.27 17.64
C ILE A 59 -3.72 -1.46 18.08
N GLU A 60 -3.51 -2.19 19.18
CA GLU A 60 -2.21 -2.55 19.76
C GLU A 60 -1.39 -3.48 18.85
N ASP A 61 -2.09 -4.29 18.04
CA ASP A 61 -1.48 -5.29 17.13
C ASP A 61 -1.33 -4.76 15.69
N THR A 62 -1.63 -3.48 15.47
CA THR A 62 -1.59 -2.88 14.13
C THR A 62 -0.16 -2.86 13.59
N SER A 63 0.08 -3.63 12.54
CA SER A 63 1.34 -3.62 11.81
C SER A 63 1.47 -2.38 10.93
N LEU A 64 2.70 -1.89 10.76
CA LEU A 64 3.05 -0.91 9.74
C LEU A 64 4.00 -1.55 8.73
N GLU A 65 3.77 -1.29 7.46
CA GLU A 65 4.60 -1.79 6.38
C GLU A 65 4.85 -0.66 5.38
N PHE A 66 6.07 -0.55 4.88
CA PHE A 66 6.41 0.39 3.81
C PHE A 66 7.08 -0.37 2.69
N ALA A 67 6.61 -0.19 1.46
CA ALA A 67 7.16 -0.83 0.28
C ALA A 67 7.38 0.17 -0.83
N VAL A 68 8.50 0.05 -1.54
CA VAL A 68 8.77 0.78 -2.78
C VAL A 68 8.61 -0.19 -3.95
N ASN A 69 7.61 0.05 -4.78
CA ASN A 69 7.31 -0.78 -5.93
C ASN A 69 7.81 -0.13 -7.23
N TYR A 70 8.51 -0.90 -8.06
CA TYR A 70 8.90 -0.53 -9.42
C TYR A 70 7.96 -1.16 -10.45
N ILE A 71 7.31 -0.32 -11.24
CA ILE A 71 6.41 -0.70 -12.32
C ILE A 71 7.24 -0.96 -13.58
N PHE A 72 7.59 -2.22 -13.80
CA PHE A 72 8.43 -2.62 -14.95
C PHE A 72 7.62 -2.85 -16.23
N LYS A 73 6.30 -3.02 -16.14
CA LYS A 73 5.41 -3.11 -17.30
C LYS A 73 4.15 -2.29 -17.06
N ARG A 74 3.83 -1.40 -17.99
CA ARG A 74 2.62 -0.56 -17.96
C ARG A 74 1.95 -0.59 -19.32
N ASN A 75 0.66 -0.85 -19.33
CA ASN A 75 -0.22 -0.59 -20.47
C ASN A 75 -1.50 0.12 -19.98
N GLU A 76 -2.46 0.35 -20.87
CA GLU A 76 -3.67 1.12 -20.56
C GLU A 76 -4.59 0.46 -19.51
N ILE A 77 -4.47 -0.85 -19.31
CA ILE A 77 -5.35 -1.65 -18.44
C ILE A 77 -4.58 -2.23 -17.26
N VAL A 78 -3.30 -2.56 -17.41
CA VAL A 78 -2.51 -3.35 -16.47
C VAL A 78 -1.16 -2.71 -16.21
N ASN A 79 -0.83 -2.57 -14.93
CA ASN A 79 0.52 -2.26 -14.46
C ASN A 79 1.05 -3.46 -13.68
N ILE A 80 2.21 -3.98 -14.05
CA ILE A 80 2.91 -5.04 -13.32
C ILE A 80 4.08 -4.41 -12.57
N TYR A 81 4.23 -4.79 -11.30
CA TYR A 81 5.25 -4.25 -10.42
C TYR A 81 5.94 -5.34 -9.60
N ALA A 82 7.15 -5.02 -9.18
CA ALA A 82 7.89 -5.74 -8.15
C ALA A 82 8.51 -4.70 -7.21
N GLY A 83 8.71 -5.05 -5.94
CA GLY A 83 9.18 -4.09 -4.95
C GLY A 83 9.95 -4.71 -3.81
N VAL A 84 10.37 -3.84 -2.91
CA VAL A 84 11.01 -4.20 -1.65
C VAL A 84 10.52 -3.27 -0.56
N GLY A 85 10.39 -3.80 0.65
CA GLY A 85 9.86 -3.08 1.79
C GLY A 85 10.24 -3.70 3.12
N GLY A 86 9.75 -3.09 4.18
CA GLY A 86 9.89 -3.56 5.55
C GLY A 86 8.56 -3.50 6.28
N ARG A 87 8.32 -4.49 7.14
CA ARG A 87 7.14 -4.61 7.98
C ARG A 87 7.55 -4.68 9.45
N ILE A 88 6.85 -3.93 10.30
CA ILE A 88 7.00 -3.92 11.76
C ILE A 88 5.67 -4.22 12.45
N GLY A 89 5.73 -4.76 13.67
CA GLY A 89 4.57 -5.27 14.41
C GLY A 89 4.38 -6.76 14.20
N SER A 90 3.14 -7.22 14.00
CA SER A 90 2.85 -8.64 13.76
C SER A 90 3.45 -9.13 12.43
N LEU A 91 4.22 -10.23 12.51
CA LEU A 91 5.00 -10.83 11.41
C LEU A 91 5.95 -9.81 10.74
N GLU A 92 6.91 -9.33 11.51
CA GLU A 92 7.94 -8.39 11.04
C GLU A 92 8.98 -9.03 10.11
N GLY A 93 9.48 -8.26 9.15
CA GLY A 93 10.47 -8.75 8.18
C GLY A 93 10.61 -7.89 6.94
N ILE A 94 11.47 -8.34 6.03
CA ILE A 94 11.62 -7.76 4.69
C ILE A 94 10.46 -8.24 3.83
N VAL A 95 9.80 -7.33 3.11
CA VAL A 95 8.68 -7.64 2.22
C VAL A 95 9.11 -7.50 0.77
N VAL A 96 8.84 -8.49 -0.08
CA VAL A 96 9.23 -8.45 -1.51
C VAL A 96 7.99 -8.60 -2.42
N PRO A 97 7.14 -7.57 -2.53
CA PRO A 97 5.90 -7.68 -3.29
C PRO A 97 6.15 -7.85 -4.79
N VAL A 98 5.38 -8.73 -5.42
CA VAL A 98 5.22 -8.83 -6.87
C VAL A 98 3.72 -8.83 -7.15
N GLY A 99 3.26 -7.90 -7.98
CA GLY A 99 1.84 -7.73 -8.16
C GLY A 99 1.46 -7.05 -9.45
N LEU A 100 0.16 -6.90 -9.62
CA LEU A 100 -0.43 -6.26 -10.78
C LEU A 100 -1.63 -5.40 -10.35
N ASN A 101 -1.75 -4.23 -10.97
CA ASN A 101 -2.89 -3.33 -10.83
C ASN A 101 -3.67 -3.32 -12.15
N ILE A 102 -4.99 -3.49 -12.08
CA ILE A 102 -5.90 -3.58 -13.23
C ILE A 102 -6.89 -2.41 -13.19
N TYR A 103 -6.95 -1.61 -14.26
CA TYR A 103 -7.82 -0.46 -14.44
C TYR A 103 -8.75 -0.68 -15.64
N PRO A 104 -9.87 -1.42 -15.47
CA PRO A 104 -10.71 -1.81 -16.58
C PRO A 104 -11.65 -0.68 -17.07
N PHE A 105 -11.80 0.40 -16.30
CA PHE A 105 -12.72 1.50 -16.61
C PHE A 105 -12.09 2.56 -17.52
N GLU A 106 -12.90 3.37 -18.20
CA GLU A 106 -12.40 4.51 -18.99
C GLU A 106 -11.67 5.53 -18.10
N LYS A 107 -12.29 5.89 -16.97
CA LYS A 107 -11.66 6.67 -15.91
C LYS A 107 -10.79 5.74 -15.06
N LYS A 108 -9.47 5.79 -15.28
CA LYS A 108 -8.45 4.91 -14.66
C LYS A 108 -8.14 5.24 -13.19
N ASN A 109 -9.07 5.87 -12.49
CA ASN A 109 -8.96 6.19 -11.07
C ASN A 109 -9.15 4.92 -10.23
N PHE A 110 -10.24 4.18 -10.49
CA PHE A 110 -10.56 2.96 -9.74
C PHE A 110 -10.03 1.70 -10.45
N GLY A 111 -9.53 0.75 -9.67
CA GLY A 111 -8.98 -0.49 -10.19
C GLY A 111 -8.91 -1.60 -9.14
N PHE A 112 -8.49 -2.77 -9.61
CA PHE A 112 -8.24 -3.95 -8.81
C PHE A 112 -6.75 -4.17 -8.66
N GLN A 113 -6.35 -4.92 -7.64
CA GLN A 113 -4.96 -5.29 -7.44
C GLN A 113 -4.86 -6.72 -6.94
N ILE A 114 -3.80 -7.40 -7.36
CA ILE A 114 -3.39 -8.72 -6.90
C ILE A 114 -1.90 -8.65 -6.59
N GLU A 115 -1.50 -9.14 -5.43
CA GLU A 115 -0.11 -9.11 -4.96
C GLU A 115 0.27 -10.43 -4.29
N LEU A 116 1.46 -10.91 -4.61
CA LEU A 116 2.15 -11.97 -3.88
C LEU A 116 3.39 -11.36 -3.22
N ALA A 117 3.52 -11.49 -1.91
CA ALA A 117 4.59 -10.86 -1.14
C ALA A 117 5.13 -11.84 -0.09
N PRO A 118 6.34 -12.40 -0.25
CA PRO A 118 7.03 -13.05 0.84
C PRO A 118 7.45 -11.99 1.87
N ILE A 119 7.26 -12.33 3.14
CA ILE A 119 7.73 -11.59 4.30
C ILE A 119 8.81 -12.46 4.93
N LEU A 120 10.06 -12.00 4.88
CA LEU A 120 11.25 -12.77 5.18
C LEU A 120 11.88 -12.30 6.50
N ARG A 121 12.01 -13.24 7.44
CA ARG A 121 12.76 -13.12 8.69
C ARG A 121 13.10 -14.54 9.20
N GLU A 122 13.01 -14.79 10.50
CA GLU A 122 13.22 -16.12 11.11
C GLU A 122 12.09 -17.08 10.72
N SER A 123 10.84 -16.62 10.82
CA SER A 123 9.66 -17.30 10.28
C SER A 123 9.19 -16.55 9.04
N SER A 124 9.26 -17.20 7.88
CA SER A 124 8.85 -16.59 6.61
C SER A 124 7.41 -16.96 6.26
N VAL A 125 6.66 -16.01 5.71
CA VAL A 125 5.31 -16.25 5.18
C VAL A 125 5.20 -15.72 3.75
N LEU A 126 4.55 -16.49 2.88
CA LEU A 126 4.18 -16.03 1.54
C LEU A 126 2.74 -15.52 1.58
N ARG A 127 2.58 -14.19 1.56
CA ARG A 127 1.26 -13.55 1.61
C ARG A 127 0.74 -13.30 0.20
N GLY A 128 -0.36 -13.95 -0.16
CA GLY A 128 -1.18 -13.56 -1.31
C GLY A 128 -2.27 -12.59 -0.89
N SER A 129 -2.52 -11.56 -1.69
CA SER A 129 -3.61 -10.60 -1.47
C SER A 129 -4.28 -10.20 -2.77
N GLY A 130 -5.56 -9.86 -2.66
CA GLY A 130 -6.33 -9.23 -3.73
C GLY A 130 -7.14 -8.08 -3.17
N GLY A 131 -7.53 -7.12 -4.00
CA GLY A 131 -8.41 -6.05 -3.52
C GLY A 131 -8.59 -4.92 -4.51
N ILE A 132 -8.81 -3.73 -3.97
CA ILE A 132 -9.22 -2.55 -4.73
C ILE A 132 -8.25 -1.41 -4.50
N ARG A 133 -8.19 -0.50 -5.47
CA ARG A 133 -7.33 0.68 -5.46
C ARG A 133 -8.03 1.86 -6.11
N TYR A 134 -7.79 3.05 -5.59
CA TYR A 134 -8.22 4.32 -6.16
C TYR A 134 -7.03 5.27 -6.32
N ARG A 135 -6.93 5.95 -7.46
CA ARG A 135 -5.96 7.02 -7.75
C ARG A 135 -6.73 8.34 -7.88
N PHE A 136 -6.27 9.37 -7.20
CA PHE A 136 -6.85 10.71 -7.23
C PHE A 136 -6.39 11.49 -8.47
#